data_AF-A0A538ESB0-F1
#
_entry.id   AF-A0A538ESB0-F1
#
_cell.length_a   1.000
_cell.length_b   1.000
_cell.length_c   1.000
_cell.angle_alpha   90.00
_cell.angle_beta   90.00
_cell.angle_gamma   90.00
#
_symmetry.space_group_name_H-M   'P 1'
#
loop_
_entity.id
_entity.type
_entity.pdbx_description
1 polymer ?
#
loop_
_entity_poly.entity_id
_entity_poly.type
_entity_poly.pdbx_seq_one_letter_code
_entity_poly.pdbx_strand_id
1 'polypeptide(L)'
;MFATDARIRRAAAGALVGLAASALLAACGGNSGAKVSAASLDSRLLPPSFIPGYQRQRTFDWSDPVNLVGEGFRLPEATHPSTAVKAVEKAGLSGAAGERLTQGGSFNQAEGTIGVIKLGSVGGATRLRDFLHRQDLQQPCFTACIYSPRNLPVAGVPTAAGVEQVPHAPPLPRGARVAPGQGPPVNYLIEFTVGPYVYFGSVPGSLSDARNVVATTKRYYERVRKLGA
;
A
#
# COMPACT_ATOMS: atom_id res chain seq x y z
N MET A 1 36.59 -25.63 -68.17
CA MET A 1 35.63 -25.49 -67.06
C MET A 1 35.21 -26.89 -66.59
N PHE A 2 35.89 -27.38 -65.55
CA PHE A 2 35.56 -28.50 -64.64
C PHE A 2 36.25 -28.08 -63.33
N ALA A 3 35.77 -28.28 -62.11
CA ALA A 3 34.60 -28.93 -61.57
C ALA A 3 34.22 -28.17 -60.28
N THR A 4 32.94 -28.14 -59.95
CA THR A 4 32.43 -27.55 -58.70
C THR A 4 32.36 -28.61 -57.61
N ASP A 5 32.62 -28.09 -56.42
CA ASP A 5 32.87 -28.71 -55.15
C ASP A 5 31.81 -29.64 -54.56
N ALA A 6 32.36 -30.58 -53.80
CA ALA A 6 31.99 -31.02 -52.46
C ALA A 6 30.50 -31.27 -52.13
N ARG A 7 30.26 -32.58 -52.02
CA ARG A 7 29.26 -33.25 -51.18
C ARG A 7 29.20 -32.65 -49.77
N ILE A 8 28.01 -32.25 -49.29
CA ILE A 8 27.53 -32.66 -47.96
C ILE A 8 26.05 -33.05 -48.07
N ARG A 9 25.82 -34.33 -47.75
CA ARG A 9 24.57 -35.08 -47.72
C ARG A 9 23.64 -34.50 -46.64
N ARG A 10 22.40 -34.15 -46.99
CA ARG A 10 21.14 -34.90 -46.77
C ARG A 10 20.73 -35.15 -45.31
N ALA A 11 19.47 -34.75 -45.07
CA ALA A 11 18.48 -35.28 -44.13
C ALA A 11 18.67 -34.86 -42.64
N ALA A 12 17.64 -34.51 -41.87
CA ALA A 12 16.23 -34.85 -41.98
C ALA A 12 15.32 -33.84 -41.24
N ALA A 13 14.07 -33.77 -41.70
CA ALA A 13 12.80 -33.64 -40.96
C ALA A 13 12.77 -32.72 -39.71
N GLY A 14 11.94 -31.69 -39.60
CA GLY A 14 10.52 -31.64 -39.99
C GLY A 14 9.64 -32.22 -38.89
N ALA A 15 9.23 -31.40 -37.91
CA ALA A 15 8.05 -31.64 -37.04
C ALA A 15 7.81 -30.47 -36.08
N LEU A 16 6.94 -29.52 -36.43
CA LEU A 16 6.21 -28.68 -35.46
C LEU A 16 4.83 -28.38 -36.05
N VAL A 17 3.95 -29.38 -36.00
CA VAL A 17 2.51 -29.26 -36.27
C VAL A 17 1.76 -29.52 -34.97
N GLY A 18 0.96 -28.53 -34.57
CA GLY A 18 -0.37 -28.74 -33.99
C GLY A 18 -0.48 -29.44 -32.63
N LEU A 19 -0.68 -28.65 -31.58
CA LEU A 19 -1.48 -29.05 -30.42
C LEU A 19 -2.42 -27.89 -30.06
N ALA A 20 -3.48 -27.79 -30.86
CA ALA A 20 -4.70 -27.07 -30.51
C ALA A 20 -5.73 -28.08 -30.01
N ALA A 21 -6.47 -27.65 -28.99
CA ALA A 21 -7.68 -28.23 -28.41
C ALA A 21 -7.53 -29.46 -27.48
N SER A 22 -7.77 -29.25 -26.18
CA SER A 22 -8.95 -29.78 -25.46
C SER A 22 -8.86 -29.50 -23.95
N ALA A 23 -9.71 -28.62 -23.42
CA ALA A 23 -10.36 -28.76 -22.10
C ALA A 23 -11.34 -27.60 -21.85
N LEU A 24 -12.53 -27.71 -22.42
CA LEU A 24 -13.75 -27.11 -21.88
C LEU A 24 -14.20 -28.00 -20.71
N LEU A 25 -13.92 -27.60 -19.47
CA LEU A 25 -14.62 -28.12 -18.29
C LEU A 25 -14.79 -27.01 -17.24
N ALA A 26 -16.06 -26.76 -16.93
CA ALA A 26 -16.62 -26.09 -15.75
C ALA A 26 -16.34 -24.58 -15.56
N ALA A 27 -17.36 -23.78 -15.86
CA ALA A 27 -17.54 -22.46 -15.28
C ALA A 27 -17.76 -22.57 -13.76
N CYS A 28 -16.78 -22.14 -12.98
CA CYS A 28 -16.99 -21.44 -11.72
C CYS A 28 -16.32 -20.07 -11.88
N GLY A 29 -17.14 -19.03 -12.03
CA GLY A 29 -16.69 -17.68 -12.28
C GLY A 29 -15.81 -17.14 -11.15
N GLY A 30 -14.51 -17.08 -11.40
CA GLY A 30 -13.58 -16.23 -10.70
C GLY A 30 -12.85 -15.43 -11.76
N ASN A 31 -13.20 -14.16 -11.93
CA ASN A 31 -12.41 -13.24 -12.75
C ASN A 31 -11.08 -13.02 -12.02
N SER A 32 -10.16 -13.99 -12.13
CA SER A 32 -8.80 -13.93 -11.65
C SER A 32 -8.07 -12.90 -12.51
N GLY A 33 -8.31 -11.63 -12.20
CA GLY A 33 -7.51 -10.54 -12.72
C GLY A 33 -6.04 -10.89 -12.51
N ALA A 34 -5.23 -10.68 -13.55
CA ALA A 34 -3.83 -11.08 -13.55
C ALA A 34 -3.15 -10.67 -12.22
N LYS A 35 -2.59 -11.65 -11.52
CA LYS A 35 -1.79 -11.40 -10.33
C LYS A 35 -0.52 -10.65 -10.75
N VAL A 36 -0.08 -9.71 -9.92
CA VAL A 36 1.15 -8.94 -10.13
C VAL A 36 2.11 -9.23 -8.99
N SER A 37 3.41 -9.34 -9.28
CA SER A 37 4.42 -9.53 -8.24
C SER A 37 4.66 -8.24 -7.47
N ALA A 38 5.06 -8.36 -6.19
CA ALA A 38 5.44 -7.20 -5.39
C ALA A 38 6.55 -6.35 -6.05
N ALA A 39 7.56 -7.00 -6.63
CA ALA A 39 8.65 -6.33 -7.33
C ALA A 39 8.17 -5.44 -8.50
N SER A 40 7.09 -5.82 -9.19
CA SER A 40 6.51 -4.98 -10.26
C SER A 40 5.92 -3.66 -9.75
N LEU A 41 5.68 -3.56 -8.44
CA LEU A 41 5.12 -2.40 -7.76
C LEU A 41 6.20 -1.50 -7.11
N ASP A 42 7.48 -1.88 -7.12
CA ASP A 42 8.56 -1.11 -6.49
C ASP A 42 8.64 0.32 -7.02
N SER A 43 8.50 0.49 -8.33
CA SER A 43 8.48 1.82 -8.97
C SER A 43 7.31 2.69 -8.49
N ARG A 44 6.25 2.09 -7.94
CA ARG A 44 5.08 2.79 -7.44
C ARG A 44 5.21 3.17 -5.97
N LEU A 45 6.13 2.59 -5.20
CA LEU A 45 6.35 2.94 -3.80
C LEU A 45 6.90 4.38 -3.66
N LEU A 46 6.72 4.95 -2.46
CA LEU A 46 7.20 6.27 -2.13
C LEU A 46 8.73 6.22 -1.97
N PRO A 47 9.49 7.03 -2.72
CA PRO A 47 10.94 7.07 -2.56
C PRO A 47 11.33 7.52 -1.15
N PRO A 48 12.36 6.92 -0.52
CA PRO A 48 12.82 7.33 0.81
C PRO A 48 13.16 8.83 0.92
N SER A 49 13.57 9.47 -0.19
CA SER A 49 13.84 10.92 -0.24
C SER A 49 12.62 11.80 0.05
N PHE A 50 11.40 11.26 0.00
CA PHE A 50 10.18 12.01 0.24
C PHE A 50 9.82 12.11 1.73
N ILE A 51 10.44 11.29 2.58
CA ILE A 51 10.26 11.31 4.03
C ILE A 51 11.63 11.50 4.70
N PRO A 52 12.13 12.75 4.80
CA PRO A 52 13.43 13.03 5.39
C PRO A 52 13.55 12.46 6.81
N GLY A 53 14.69 11.84 7.11
CA GLY A 53 14.98 11.24 8.41
C GLY A 53 14.46 9.82 8.60
N TYR A 54 13.56 9.34 7.74
CA TYR A 54 13.17 7.93 7.72
C TYR A 54 14.07 7.13 6.79
N GLN A 55 14.42 5.92 7.23
CA GLN A 55 15.13 4.93 6.44
C GLN A 55 14.26 3.69 6.26
N ARG A 56 14.43 3.00 5.13
CA ARG A 56 13.77 1.73 4.90
C ARG A 56 14.43 0.64 5.74
N GLN A 57 13.66 0.01 6.61
CA GLN A 57 14.10 -1.13 7.42
C GLN A 57 13.86 -2.46 6.69
N ARG A 58 12.69 -2.63 6.07
CA ARG A 58 12.33 -3.85 5.32
C ARG A 58 11.29 -3.57 4.24
N THR A 59 11.29 -4.42 3.21
CA THR A 59 10.26 -4.48 2.17
C THR A 59 9.32 -5.66 2.43
N PHE A 60 8.15 -5.62 1.81
CA PHE A 60 7.14 -6.66 1.97
C PHE A 60 6.51 -7.06 0.64
N ASP A 61 6.21 -8.35 0.53
CA ASP A 61 5.29 -8.91 -0.45
C ASP A 61 3.95 -9.19 0.23
N TRP A 62 2.94 -8.41 -0.15
CA TRP A 62 1.58 -8.51 0.36
C TRP A 62 0.61 -9.01 -0.71
N SER A 63 1.09 -9.85 -1.62
CA SER A 63 0.25 -10.48 -2.66
C SER A 63 -0.83 -11.40 -2.07
N ASP A 64 -0.62 -11.90 -0.85
CA ASP A 64 -1.62 -12.58 -0.05
C ASP A 64 -2.41 -11.58 0.83
N PRO A 65 -3.76 -11.63 0.83
CA PRO A 65 -4.58 -10.67 1.58
C PRO A 65 -4.44 -10.79 3.10
N VAL A 66 -4.09 -11.97 3.64
CA VAL A 66 -3.84 -12.16 5.07
C VAL A 66 -2.56 -11.43 5.48
N ASN A 67 -1.49 -11.55 4.69
CA ASN A 67 -0.25 -10.81 4.94
C ASN A 67 -0.46 -9.30 4.85
N LEU A 68 -1.17 -8.83 3.82
CA LEU A 68 -1.51 -7.41 3.68
C LEU A 68 -2.25 -6.87 4.92
N VAL A 69 -3.24 -7.62 5.40
CA VAL A 69 -4.04 -7.25 6.57
C VAL A 69 -3.24 -7.33 7.86
N GLY A 70 -2.44 -8.37 8.05
CA GLY A 70 -1.67 -8.59 9.28
C GLY A 70 -0.47 -7.65 9.44
N GLU A 71 0.12 -7.18 8.34
CA GLU A 71 1.37 -6.43 8.38
C GLU A 71 1.26 -4.99 7.85
N GLY A 72 0.35 -4.76 6.90
CA GLY A 72 0.21 -3.49 6.20
C GLY A 72 -0.82 -2.56 6.85
N PHE A 73 -1.98 -3.08 7.23
CA PHE A 73 -3.10 -2.27 7.73
C PHE A 73 -3.02 -1.99 9.23
N ARG A 74 -3.51 -0.80 9.61
CA ARG A 74 -3.84 -0.47 10.99
C ARG A 74 -5.34 -0.69 11.17
N LEU A 75 -5.72 -1.82 11.77
CA LEU A 75 -7.12 -2.11 12.09
C LEU A 75 -7.46 -1.75 13.53
N PRO A 76 -8.65 -1.19 13.81
CA PRO A 76 -9.07 -0.96 15.18
C PRO A 76 -9.34 -2.32 15.83
N GLU A 77 -9.19 -2.42 17.15
CA GLU A 77 -9.37 -3.68 17.89
C GLU A 77 -10.76 -4.28 17.70
N ALA A 78 -11.78 -3.43 17.53
CA ALA A 78 -13.15 -3.85 17.25
C ALA A 78 -13.32 -4.53 15.88
N THR A 79 -12.39 -4.31 14.94
CA THR A 79 -12.45 -4.90 13.59
C THR A 79 -11.66 -6.19 13.54
N HIS A 80 -12.39 -7.30 13.49
CA HIS A 80 -11.79 -8.61 13.29
C HIS A 80 -11.02 -8.68 11.96
N PRO A 81 -9.78 -9.22 11.92
CA PRO A 81 -8.96 -9.27 10.70
C PRO A 81 -9.65 -9.90 9.48
N SER A 82 -10.48 -10.93 9.70
CA SER A 82 -11.25 -11.58 8.62
C SER A 82 -12.21 -10.63 7.89
N THR A 83 -12.69 -9.57 8.54
CA THR A 83 -13.51 -8.53 7.91
C THR A 83 -12.67 -7.74 6.90
N ALA A 84 -11.44 -7.39 7.24
CA ALA A 84 -10.52 -6.69 6.35
C ALA A 84 -10.05 -7.59 5.20
N VAL A 85 -9.77 -8.87 5.48
CA VAL A 85 -9.42 -9.85 4.43
C VAL A 85 -10.53 -9.92 3.38
N LYS A 86 -11.80 -10.08 3.81
CA LYS A 86 -12.95 -10.09 2.89
C LYS A 86 -13.08 -8.78 2.10
N ALA A 87 -12.78 -7.63 2.71
CA ALA A 87 -12.80 -6.34 2.02
C ALA A 87 -11.75 -6.28 0.90
N VAL A 88 -10.54 -6.79 1.16
CA VAL A 88 -9.44 -6.88 0.18
C VAL A 88 -9.79 -7.86 -0.95
N GLU A 89 -10.30 -9.05 -0.61
CA GLU A 89 -10.74 -10.04 -1.60
C GLU A 89 -11.85 -9.50 -2.50
N LYS A 90 -12.87 -8.87 -1.92
CA LYS A 90 -13.97 -8.24 -2.66
C LYS A 90 -13.51 -7.06 -3.53
N ALA A 91 -12.43 -6.40 -3.15
CA ALA A 91 -11.80 -5.36 -3.97
C ALA A 91 -11.02 -5.94 -5.16
N GLY A 92 -10.74 -7.25 -5.16
CA GLY A 92 -10.09 -7.98 -6.25
C GLY A 92 -8.58 -7.81 -6.24
N LEU A 93 -7.91 -8.18 -5.14
CA LEU A 93 -6.46 -8.08 -5.00
C LEU A 93 -5.70 -8.80 -6.12
N SER A 94 -4.95 -8.03 -6.89
CA SER A 94 -3.99 -8.54 -7.88
C SER A 94 -2.59 -8.69 -7.28
N GLY A 95 -2.19 -7.82 -6.37
CA GLY A 95 -0.90 -7.88 -5.68
C GLY A 95 -0.65 -6.61 -4.86
N ALA A 96 0.25 -6.66 -3.88
CA ALA A 96 0.61 -5.50 -3.09
C ALA A 96 2.06 -5.57 -2.63
N ALA A 97 2.65 -4.38 -2.42
CA ALA A 97 4.00 -4.21 -1.91
C ALA A 97 4.02 -3.09 -0.88
N GLY A 98 4.98 -3.13 0.02
CA GLY A 98 5.17 -2.07 1.00
C GLY A 98 6.53 -2.06 1.65
N GLU A 99 6.71 -1.05 2.49
CA GLU A 99 7.95 -0.83 3.22
C GLU A 99 7.65 -0.47 4.67
N ARG A 100 8.50 -0.97 5.58
CA ARG A 100 8.61 -0.41 6.93
C ARG A 100 9.70 0.63 6.93
N LEU A 101 9.36 1.79 7.45
CA LEU A 101 10.24 2.93 7.59
C LEU A 101 10.55 3.13 9.06
N THR A 102 11.77 3.53 9.38
CA THR A 102 12.16 3.85 10.75
C THR A 102 12.95 5.14 10.82
N GLN A 103 12.75 5.90 11.89
CA GLN A 103 13.49 7.12 12.20
C GLN A 103 13.96 7.09 13.65
N GLY A 104 15.19 7.55 13.90
CA GLY A 104 15.80 7.55 15.23
C GLY A 104 16.60 6.28 15.56
N GLY A 105 17.11 6.22 16.79
CA GLY A 105 17.89 5.08 17.29
C GLY A 105 17.04 4.03 17.99
N SER A 106 17.65 2.92 18.42
CA SER A 106 17.00 1.74 19.00
C SER A 106 16.04 1.98 20.17
N PHE A 107 16.24 3.04 20.97
CA PHE A 107 15.41 3.34 22.14
C PHE A 107 14.30 4.37 21.90
N ASN A 108 14.29 5.06 20.75
CA ASN A 108 13.31 6.10 20.39
C ASN A 108 12.91 5.98 18.90
N GLN A 109 12.71 4.74 18.44
CA GLN A 109 12.45 4.46 17.04
C GLN A 109 10.99 4.79 16.69
N ALA A 110 10.81 5.74 15.78
CA ALA A 110 9.52 6.01 15.16
C ALA A 110 9.37 5.07 13.95
N GLU A 111 8.26 4.31 13.89
CA GLU A 111 8.00 3.36 12.80
C GLU A 111 6.87 3.83 11.90
N GLY A 112 7.13 3.92 10.61
CA GLY A 112 6.14 4.13 9.57
C GLY A 112 5.93 2.88 8.71
N THR A 113 4.75 2.79 8.08
CA THR A 113 4.46 1.80 7.04
C THR A 113 3.93 2.52 5.82
N ILE A 114 4.41 2.18 4.64
CA ILE A 114 3.86 2.66 3.37
C ILE A 114 3.57 1.48 2.45
N GLY A 115 2.60 1.63 1.55
CA GLY A 115 2.27 0.56 0.63
C GLY A 115 1.52 1.00 -0.61
N VAL A 116 1.48 0.08 -1.57
CA VAL A 116 0.68 0.16 -2.79
C VAL A 116 0.00 -1.18 -3.03
N ILE A 117 -1.26 -1.12 -3.43
CA ILE A 117 -2.12 -2.27 -3.69
C ILE A 117 -2.64 -2.15 -5.12
N LYS A 118 -2.39 -3.15 -5.95
CA LYS A 118 -3.05 -3.32 -7.25
C LYS A 118 -4.34 -4.12 -7.06
N LEU A 119 -5.43 -3.58 -7.58
CA LEU A 119 -6.74 -4.22 -7.56
C LEU A 119 -7.27 -4.45 -8.97
N GLY A 120 -8.33 -5.24 -9.09
CA GLY A 120 -8.95 -5.59 -10.37
C GLY A 120 -9.69 -4.43 -11.05
N SER A 121 -10.02 -3.36 -10.32
CA SER A 121 -10.77 -2.22 -10.88
C SER A 121 -10.60 -0.92 -10.09
N VAL A 122 -10.91 0.22 -10.73
CA VAL A 122 -11.00 1.55 -10.09
C VAL A 122 -12.05 1.54 -8.98
N GLY A 123 -13.20 0.91 -9.22
CA GLY A 123 -14.26 0.78 -8.22
C GLY A 123 -13.83 -0.06 -7.01
N GLY A 124 -13.02 -1.11 -7.22
CA GLY A 124 -12.40 -1.88 -6.14
C GLY A 124 -11.46 -1.03 -5.30
N ALA A 125 -10.60 -0.23 -5.95
CA ALA A 125 -9.69 0.70 -5.27
C ALA A 125 -10.41 1.72 -4.42
N THR A 126 -11.46 2.34 -4.97
CA THR A 126 -12.26 3.32 -4.24
C THR A 126 -12.91 2.69 -3.01
N ARG A 127 -13.53 1.51 -3.15
CA ARG A 127 -14.17 0.81 -2.02
C ARG A 127 -13.18 0.40 -0.94
N LEU A 128 -11.99 -0.07 -1.31
CA LEU A 128 -10.98 -0.46 -0.33
C LEU A 128 -10.42 0.78 0.39
N ARG A 129 -10.13 1.86 -0.33
CA ARG A 129 -9.74 3.16 0.25
C ARG A 129 -10.79 3.64 1.26
N ASP A 130 -12.06 3.63 0.88
CA ASP A 130 -13.15 4.06 1.77
C ASP A 130 -13.31 3.13 2.98
N PHE A 131 -13.08 1.83 2.80
CA PHE A 131 -13.08 0.87 3.91
C PHE A 131 -11.99 1.19 4.92
N LEU A 132 -10.74 1.36 4.45
CA LEU A 132 -9.58 1.69 5.27
C LEU A 132 -9.83 2.98 6.04
N HIS A 133 -10.22 4.06 5.35
CA HIS A 133 -10.51 5.32 5.99
C HIS A 133 -11.57 5.23 7.10
N ARG A 134 -12.63 4.42 6.90
CA ARG A 134 -13.61 4.16 7.96
C ARG A 134 -13.01 3.40 9.15
N GLN A 135 -12.03 2.51 8.93
CA GLN A 135 -11.31 1.83 10.01
C GLN A 135 -10.38 2.81 10.74
N ASP A 136 -9.69 3.68 10.00
CA ASP A 136 -8.75 4.65 10.55
C ASP A 136 -9.44 5.67 11.45
N LEU A 137 -10.66 6.07 11.10
CA LEU A 137 -11.53 6.91 11.94
C LEU A 137 -12.05 6.23 13.21
N GLN A 138 -11.81 4.93 13.38
CA GLN A 138 -12.18 4.16 14.58
C GLN A 138 -10.95 3.84 15.45
N GLN A 139 -9.76 4.30 15.07
CA GLN A 139 -8.54 4.10 15.84
C GLN A 139 -8.41 5.14 16.97
N PRO A 140 -7.90 4.83 18.18
CA PRO A 140 -7.62 3.51 18.78
C PRO A 140 -8.63 3.17 19.87
N CYS A 141 -9.18 1.95 19.98
CA CYS A 141 -10.14 1.68 21.06
C CYS A 141 -10.11 0.25 21.64
N PHE A 142 -9.06 -0.08 22.39
CA PHE A 142 -9.19 -0.62 23.75
C PHE A 142 -7.92 -0.19 24.52
N THR A 143 -8.05 0.40 25.71
CA THR A 143 -6.96 0.85 26.62
C THR A 143 -6.25 2.19 26.34
N ALA A 144 -5.92 2.59 25.10
CA ALA A 144 -5.19 3.85 24.83
C ALA A 144 -6.07 4.97 24.25
N CYS A 145 -7.17 5.33 24.93
CA CYS A 145 -8.07 6.45 24.61
C CYS A 145 -7.41 7.84 24.68
N ILE A 146 -6.08 7.94 24.57
CA ILE A 146 -5.36 9.21 24.61
C ILE A 146 -5.45 9.94 23.27
N TYR A 147 -5.79 9.26 22.16
CA TYR A 147 -5.95 9.84 20.82
C TYR A 147 -7.41 9.78 20.35
N SER A 148 -7.83 10.83 19.66
CA SER A 148 -9.10 10.99 18.96
C SER A 148 -8.79 11.16 17.48
N PRO A 149 -9.26 10.24 16.62
CA PRO A 149 -9.04 10.33 15.18
C PRO A 149 -9.90 11.46 14.61
N ARG A 150 -9.33 12.24 13.70
CA ARG A 150 -10.04 13.31 12.99
C ARG A 150 -9.66 13.28 11.52
N ASN A 151 -10.59 13.68 10.68
CA ASN A 151 -10.30 13.85 9.26
C ASN A 151 -9.18 14.87 9.06
N LEU A 152 -8.16 14.48 8.30
CA LEU A 152 -7.10 15.35 7.81
C LEU A 152 -7.38 15.70 6.34
N PRO A 153 -7.72 16.95 6.01
CA PRO A 153 -7.88 17.37 4.63
C PRO A 153 -6.56 17.32 3.86
N VAL A 154 -6.51 16.52 2.79
CA VAL A 154 -5.34 16.41 1.91
C VAL A 154 -5.58 17.21 0.62
N ALA A 155 -5.37 18.52 0.71
CA ALA A 155 -5.61 19.43 -0.41
C ALA A 155 -4.75 19.07 -1.65
N GLY A 156 -5.36 19.12 -2.83
CA GLY A 156 -4.69 18.85 -4.11
C GLY A 156 -4.58 17.37 -4.49
N VAL A 157 -5.15 16.45 -3.70
CA VAL A 157 -5.25 15.02 -4.04
C VAL A 157 -6.74 14.62 -4.02
N PRO A 158 -7.43 14.56 -5.16
CA PRO A 158 -8.89 14.44 -5.22
C PRO A 158 -9.47 13.17 -4.55
N THR A 159 -8.70 12.09 -4.54
CA THR A 159 -9.13 10.78 -4.01
C THR A 159 -8.54 10.48 -2.64
N ALA A 160 -7.85 11.44 -2.02
CA ALA A 160 -7.25 11.21 -0.73
C ALA A 160 -8.31 11.12 0.37
N ALA A 161 -8.08 10.20 1.29
CA ALA A 161 -8.63 10.18 2.62
C ALA A 161 -7.46 10.27 3.59
N GLY A 162 -7.63 11.03 4.66
CA GLY A 162 -6.58 11.23 5.66
C GLY A 162 -7.19 11.28 7.04
N VAL A 163 -6.49 10.71 8.01
CA VAL A 163 -6.79 10.78 9.43
C VAL A 163 -5.55 11.27 10.16
N GLU A 164 -5.74 12.24 11.03
CA GLU A 164 -4.79 12.59 12.08
C GLU A 164 -5.31 12.07 13.42
N GLN A 165 -4.47 11.37 14.16
CA GLN A 165 -4.77 10.90 15.52
C GLN A 165 -4.23 11.89 16.53
N VAL A 166 -5.07 12.84 16.95
CA VAL A 166 -4.67 13.91 17.86
C VAL A 166 -5.08 13.57 19.28
N PRO A 167 -4.40 14.06 20.32
CA PRO A 167 -4.88 13.73 21.66
C PRO A 167 -6.25 14.24 22.02
N HIS A 168 -6.90 13.50 22.93
CA HIS A 168 -8.29 13.63 23.35
C HIS A 168 -8.68 14.97 24.03
N ALA A 169 -7.76 15.95 24.06
CA ALA A 169 -7.75 17.20 24.83
C ALA A 169 -7.06 17.08 26.21
N PRO A 170 -6.38 18.15 26.67
CA PRO A 170 -5.71 18.18 27.97
C PRO A 170 -6.69 18.08 29.16
N PRO A 171 -6.20 17.67 30.34
CA PRO A 171 -4.80 17.41 30.64
C PRO A 171 -4.40 16.01 30.14
N LEU A 172 -3.19 15.95 29.61
CA LEU A 172 -2.47 14.68 29.51
C LEU A 172 -2.44 14.04 30.91
N PRO A 173 -2.38 12.70 31.02
CA PRO A 173 -2.28 12.03 32.31
C PRO A 173 -1.21 12.70 33.20
N ARG A 174 -1.50 12.89 34.50
CA ARG A 174 -0.54 13.52 35.45
C ARG A 174 0.85 12.89 35.28
N GLY A 175 1.85 13.70 34.97
CA GLY A 175 3.24 13.27 34.75
C GLY A 175 3.65 13.13 33.28
N ALA A 176 2.71 13.19 32.34
CA ALA A 176 3.02 13.26 30.91
C ALA A 176 3.64 14.64 30.58
N ARG A 177 4.96 14.67 30.39
CA ARG A 177 5.69 15.85 29.93
C ARG A 177 5.71 15.84 28.41
N VAL A 178 5.11 16.87 27.82
CA VAL A 178 5.20 17.15 26.39
C VAL A 178 6.14 18.35 26.25
N ALA A 179 7.27 18.15 25.57
CA ALA A 179 8.28 19.19 25.42
C ALA A 179 7.69 20.38 24.63
N PRO A 180 8.04 21.63 24.95
CA PRO A 180 7.57 22.80 24.19
C PRO A 180 7.90 22.64 22.70
N GLY A 181 6.89 22.76 21.82
CA GLY A 181 7.05 22.60 20.37
C GLY A 181 7.04 21.15 19.87
N GLN A 182 7.07 20.15 20.75
CA GLN A 182 6.72 18.77 20.41
C GLN A 182 5.28 18.58 20.84
N GLY A 183 4.32 18.60 19.91
CA GLY A 183 3.00 18.09 20.25
C GLY A 183 3.10 16.63 20.72
N PRO A 184 2.14 16.13 21.52
CA PRO A 184 2.05 14.69 21.78
C PRO A 184 2.04 13.91 20.44
N PRO A 185 2.58 12.68 20.38
CA PRO A 185 2.78 11.99 19.12
C PRO A 185 1.44 11.81 18.40
N VAL A 186 1.37 12.28 17.17
CA VAL A 186 0.22 12.14 16.27
C VAL A 186 0.57 11.05 15.26
N ASN A 187 -0.35 10.14 14.99
CA ASN A 187 -0.23 9.27 13.82
C ASN A 187 -1.03 9.87 12.67
N TYR A 188 -0.43 9.85 11.49
CA TYR A 188 -1.08 10.21 10.25
C TYR A 188 -1.31 8.95 9.43
N LEU A 189 -2.58 8.70 9.10
CA LEU A 189 -3.03 7.61 8.24
C LEU A 189 -3.58 8.24 6.97
N ILE A 190 -3.08 7.84 5.81
CA ILE A 190 -3.45 8.44 4.54
C ILE A 190 -3.58 7.37 3.49
N GLU A 191 -4.67 7.46 2.73
CA GLU A 191 -4.93 6.60 1.59
C GLU A 191 -5.35 7.45 0.40
N PHE A 192 -4.92 7.10 -0.81
CA PHE A 192 -5.46 7.69 -2.04
C PHE A 192 -5.43 6.67 -3.18
N THR A 193 -6.15 6.97 -4.27
CA THR A 193 -6.22 6.09 -5.43
C THR A 193 -5.67 6.73 -6.69
N VAL A 194 -5.04 5.94 -7.55
CA VAL A 194 -4.76 6.30 -8.95
C VAL A 194 -5.16 5.12 -9.81
N GLY A 195 -6.22 5.28 -10.61
CA GLY A 195 -6.78 4.17 -11.37
C GLY A 195 -7.11 2.97 -10.46
N PRO A 196 -6.68 1.75 -10.78
CA PRO A 196 -6.96 0.56 -9.99
C PRO A 196 -5.97 0.32 -8.84
N TYR A 197 -5.27 1.36 -8.38
CA TYR A 197 -4.29 1.27 -7.30
C TYR A 197 -4.79 2.02 -6.06
N VAL A 198 -4.52 1.45 -4.89
CA VAL A 198 -4.61 2.14 -3.59
C VAL A 198 -3.20 2.35 -3.07
N TYR A 199 -2.90 3.57 -2.68
CA TYR A 199 -1.66 3.96 -2.02
C TYR A 199 -2.01 4.30 -0.58
N PHE A 200 -1.21 3.82 0.37
CA PHE A 200 -1.46 4.11 1.78
C PHE A 200 -0.18 4.34 2.56
N GLY A 201 -0.31 5.03 3.70
CA GLY A 201 0.78 5.30 4.61
C GLY A 201 0.30 5.52 6.03
N SER A 202 1.06 5.00 6.99
CA SER A 202 0.93 5.24 8.43
C SER A 202 2.27 5.80 8.89
N VAL A 203 2.31 7.05 9.34
CA VAL A 203 3.55 7.66 9.86
C VAL A 203 3.29 8.37 11.18
N PRO A 204 4.12 8.12 12.20
CA PRO A 204 4.09 8.92 13.42
C PRO A 204 4.75 10.28 13.17
N GLY A 205 4.30 11.29 13.91
CA GLY A 205 4.80 12.65 13.86
C GLY A 205 4.23 13.50 14.99
N SER A 206 4.24 14.81 14.80
CA SER A 206 3.66 15.81 15.68
C SER A 206 2.55 16.58 14.96
N LEU A 207 1.70 17.32 15.67
CA LEU A 207 0.67 18.19 15.06
C LEU A 207 1.26 19.20 14.05
N SER A 208 2.50 19.68 14.28
CA SER A 208 3.20 20.57 13.36
C SER A 208 3.55 19.92 12.01
N ASP A 209 3.54 18.59 11.93
CA ASP A 209 3.92 17.86 10.72
C ASP A 209 2.78 17.69 9.71
N ALA A 210 1.53 18.00 10.06
CA ALA A 210 0.36 17.79 9.19
C ALA A 210 0.55 18.42 7.80
N ARG A 211 1.13 19.63 7.72
CA ARG A 211 1.43 20.30 6.44
C ARG A 211 2.48 19.54 5.62
N ASN A 212 3.52 19.03 6.27
CA ASN A 212 4.58 18.25 5.61
C ASN A 212 4.04 16.93 5.10
N VAL A 213 3.21 16.28 5.89
CA VAL A 213 2.50 15.05 5.56
C VAL A 213 1.61 15.26 4.33
N VAL A 214 0.75 16.28 4.32
CA VAL A 214 -0.10 16.62 3.16
C VAL A 214 0.74 16.95 1.92
N ALA A 215 1.82 17.73 2.08
CA ALA A 215 2.72 18.07 0.97
C ALA A 215 3.43 16.84 0.39
N THR A 216 3.89 15.91 1.25
CA THR A 216 4.50 14.64 0.82
C THR A 216 3.48 13.78 0.08
N THR A 217 2.26 13.65 0.59
CA THR A 217 1.18 12.92 -0.09
C THR A 217 0.88 13.51 -1.46
N LYS A 218 0.82 14.83 -1.59
CA LYS A 218 0.62 15.51 -2.87
C LYS A 218 1.74 15.19 -3.85
N ARG A 219 3.01 15.32 -3.44
CA ARG A 219 4.16 14.96 -4.29
C ARG A 219 4.12 13.49 -4.70
N TYR A 220 3.72 12.59 -3.78
CA TYR A 220 3.59 11.17 -4.08
C TYR A 220 2.51 10.92 -5.13
N TYR A 221 1.32 11.48 -4.93
CA TYR A 221 0.22 11.42 -5.88
C TYR A 221 0.62 11.91 -7.28
N GLU A 222 1.25 13.10 -7.36
CA GLU A 222 1.72 13.67 -8.63
C GLU A 222 2.72 12.77 -9.34
N ARG A 223 3.61 12.11 -8.60
CA ARG A 223 4.56 11.13 -9.13
C ARG A 223 3.83 9.90 -9.67
N VAL A 224 3.01 9.24 -8.86
CA VAL A 224 2.42 7.97 -9.26
C VAL A 224 1.32 8.11 -10.30
N ARG A 225 0.68 9.28 -10.38
CA ARG A 225 -0.24 9.63 -11.49
C ARG A 225 0.47 9.61 -12.84
N LYS A 226 1.75 10.01 -12.90
CA LYS A 226 2.56 9.96 -14.14
C LYS A 226 2.99 8.53 -14.51
N LEU A 227 2.95 7.58 -13.57
CA LEU A 227 3.22 6.16 -13.82
C LEU A 227 1.98 5.39 -14.30
N GLY A 228 0.82 6.04 -14.33
CA GLY A 228 -0.47 5.44 -14.67
C GLY A 228 -1.32 6.31 -15.58
N ALA A 229 -0.67 7.19 -16.35
CA ALA A 229 -1.18 7.72 -17.61
C ALA A 229 -0.64 6.86 -18.75
#